data_AF-A0A497K0Q9-F1
#
_entry.id   AF-A0A497K0Q9-F1
#
_cell.length_a   1.000
_cell.length_b   1.000
_cell.length_c   1.000
_cell.angle_alpha   90.00
_cell.angle_beta   90.00
_cell.angle_gamma   90.00
#
_symmetry.space_group_name_H-M   'P 1'
#
loop_
_entity.id
_entity.type
_entity.pdbx_description
1 polymer ?
#
loop_
_entity_poly.entity_id
_entity_poly.type
_entity_poly.pdbx_seq_one_letter_code
_entity_poly.pdbx_strand_id
1 'polypeptide(L)'
;MGIAHMKSLVENPKAVLVAFCDINLKKAEDAARSYGSEDAQAFDSAEKMFKSIKLDAVYFCLPPFAHGAEMEAIKRGVPFFVEKPINLYLDQARKISKAVERKKLMTSVGYMNRYRRGVQMVREILKEDPPILV
;
A
#
# COMPACT_ATOMS: atom_id res chain seq x y z
N MET A 1 -7.45 -8.30 -2.85
CA MET A 1 -5.97 -8.25 -2.93
C MET A 1 -5.31 -8.19 -1.56
N GLY A 2 -5.89 -7.51 -0.55
CA GLY A 2 -5.30 -7.45 0.80
C GLY A 2 -4.90 -8.80 1.42
N ILE A 3 -5.71 -9.85 1.27
CA ILE A 3 -5.39 -11.20 1.80
C ILE A 3 -4.08 -11.76 1.23
N ALA A 4 -3.82 -11.58 -0.07
CA ALA A 4 -2.60 -12.10 -0.69
C ALA A 4 -1.36 -11.40 -0.12
N HIS A 5 -1.42 -10.08 0.07
CA HIS A 5 -0.35 -9.32 0.72
C HIS A 5 -0.13 -9.76 2.16
N MET A 6 -1.19 -9.90 2.95
CA MET A 6 -1.07 -10.33 4.34
C MET A 6 -0.39 -11.70 4.44
N LYS A 7 -0.80 -12.68 3.62
CA LYS A 7 -0.15 -14.00 3.57
C LYS A 7 1.35 -13.90 3.28
N SER A 8 1.73 -13.15 2.24
CA SER A 8 3.15 -12.97 1.90
C SER A 8 3.94 -12.15 2.94
N LEU A 9 3.31 -11.21 3.63
CA LEU A 9 3.95 -10.39 4.66
C LEU A 9 4.20 -11.17 5.95
N VAL A 10 3.29 -12.07 6.34
CA VAL A 10 3.47 -12.95 7.51
C VAL A 10 4.66 -13.90 7.31
N GLU A 11 4.91 -14.34 6.08
CA GLU A 11 6.05 -15.19 5.74
C GLU A 11 7.38 -14.40 5.66
N ASN A 12 7.34 -13.07 5.68
CA ASN A 12 8.53 -12.24 5.55
C ASN A 12 9.16 -11.98 6.94
N PRO A 13 10.36 -12.52 7.24
CA PRO A 13 10.97 -12.36 8.55
C PRO A 13 11.39 -10.92 8.89
N LYS A 14 11.30 -10.00 7.94
CA LYS A 14 11.59 -8.57 8.11
C LYS A 14 10.34 -7.72 8.31
N ALA A 15 9.15 -8.32 8.41
CA ALA A 15 7.90 -7.61 8.59
C ALA A 15 7.08 -8.23 9.73
N VAL A 16 6.39 -7.37 10.48
CA VAL A 16 5.43 -7.78 11.50
C VAL A 16 4.17 -6.94 11.31
N LEU A 17 3.01 -7.60 11.25
CA LEU A 17 1.72 -6.92 11.07
C LEU A 17 1.14 -6.56 12.45
N VAL A 18 1.28 -5.29 12.82
CA VAL A 18 0.89 -4.77 14.15
C VAL A 18 -0.44 -4.03 14.16
N ALA A 19 -1.00 -3.68 13.00
CA ALA A 19 -2.24 -2.92 12.90
C ALA A 19 -3.05 -3.29 11.67
N PHE A 20 -4.37 -3.37 11.84
CA PHE A 20 -5.35 -3.70 10.80
C PHE A 20 -6.46 -2.66 10.82
N CYS A 21 -6.88 -2.19 9.65
CA CYS A 21 -7.89 -1.15 9.54
C CYS A 21 -8.90 -1.49 8.45
N ASP A 22 -10.18 -1.47 8.80
CA ASP A 22 -11.31 -1.62 7.88
C ASP A 22 -12.52 -0.89 8.48
N ILE A 23 -13.32 -0.22 7.65
CA ILE A 23 -14.56 0.44 8.11
C ILE A 23 -15.53 -0.53 8.80
N ASN A 24 -15.42 -1.82 8.49
CA ASN A 24 -16.03 -2.90 9.24
C ASN A 24 -15.00 -3.43 10.24
N LEU A 25 -15.12 -2.97 11.49
CA LEU A 25 -14.19 -3.34 12.57
C LEU A 25 -14.01 -4.86 12.70
N LYS A 26 -15.09 -5.64 12.55
CA LYS A 26 -15.02 -7.10 12.64
C LYS A 26 -14.06 -7.70 11.60
N LYS A 27 -14.04 -7.19 10.37
CA LYS A 27 -13.07 -7.64 9.36
C LYS A 27 -11.63 -7.33 9.75
N ALA A 28 -11.39 -6.16 10.35
CA ALA A 28 -10.07 -5.80 10.84
C ALA A 28 -9.64 -6.72 12.00
N GLU A 29 -10.54 -7.02 12.94
CA GLU A 29 -10.32 -7.95 14.05
C GLU A 29 -10.06 -9.38 13.55
N ASP A 30 -10.86 -9.88 12.60
CA ASP A 30 -10.69 -11.20 11.99
C ASP A 30 -9.32 -11.32 11.30
N ALA A 31 -8.90 -10.26 10.60
CA ALA A 31 -7.59 -10.20 9.96
C ALA A 31 -6.44 -10.13 10.98
N ALA A 32 -6.59 -9.34 12.04
CA ALA A 32 -5.61 -9.25 13.13
C ALA A 32 -5.41 -10.60 13.81
N ARG A 33 -6.48 -11.35 14.10
CA ARG A 33 -6.38 -12.70 14.66
C ARG A 33 -5.73 -13.70 13.72
N SER A 34 -5.89 -13.53 12.42
CA SER A 34 -5.41 -14.50 11.42
C SER A 34 -3.97 -14.25 10.97
N TYR A 35 -3.52 -12.99 10.98
CA TYR A 35 -2.27 -12.56 10.35
C TYR A 35 -1.43 -11.62 11.22
N GLY A 36 -1.97 -11.13 12.33
CA GLY A 36 -1.30 -10.16 13.19
C GLY A 36 -0.27 -10.79 14.13
N SER A 37 0.60 -9.94 14.68
CA SER A 37 1.33 -10.25 15.90
C SER A 37 0.40 -10.42 17.10
N GLU A 38 0.92 -10.94 18.21
CA GLU A 38 0.19 -11.07 19.48
C GLU A 38 -0.47 -9.76 19.93
N ASP A 39 0.24 -8.63 19.79
CA ASP A 39 -0.25 -7.29 20.16
C ASP A 39 -0.92 -6.53 19.00
N ALA A 40 -1.33 -7.22 17.93
CA ALA A 40 -1.91 -6.55 16.78
C ALA A 40 -3.26 -5.89 17.11
N GLN A 41 -3.42 -4.63 16.71
CA GLN A 41 -4.62 -3.84 17.00
C GLN A 41 -5.50 -3.67 15.76
N ALA A 42 -6.82 -3.70 15.96
CA ALA A 42 -7.82 -3.49 14.93
C ALA A 42 -8.47 -2.10 15.06
N PHE A 43 -8.68 -1.42 13.94
CA PHE A 43 -9.23 -0.08 13.88
C PHE A 43 -10.34 0.03 12.82
N ASP A 44 -11.31 0.90 13.09
CA ASP A 44 -12.40 1.22 12.16
C ASP A 44 -12.09 2.40 11.23
N SER A 45 -10.96 3.07 11.45
CA SER A 45 -10.58 4.28 10.72
C SER A 45 -9.07 4.50 10.74
N ALA A 46 -8.53 4.93 9.60
CA ALA A 46 -7.10 5.21 9.45
C ALA A 46 -6.63 6.28 10.43
N GLU A 47 -7.42 7.33 10.66
CA GLU A 47 -7.07 8.40 11.59
C GLU A 47 -6.82 7.88 13.01
N LYS A 48 -7.71 7.02 13.54
CA LYS A 48 -7.53 6.40 14.87
C LYS A 48 -6.28 5.53 14.90
N MET A 49 -6.12 4.66 13.90
CA MET A 49 -4.93 3.79 13.77
C MET A 49 -3.64 4.62 13.85
N PHE A 50 -3.51 5.64 13.00
CA PHE A 50 -2.32 6.49 12.95
C PHE A 50 -2.11 7.40 14.18
N LYS A 51 -3.12 7.60 15.03
CA LYS A 51 -2.98 8.30 16.31
C LYS A 51 -2.56 7.35 17.44
N SER A 52 -3.00 6.09 17.39
CA SER A 52 -2.80 5.12 18.46
C SER A 52 -1.46 4.39 18.36
N ILE A 53 -0.95 4.14 17.15
CA ILE A 53 0.26 3.34 16.95
C ILE A 53 1.23 4.01 15.98
N LYS A 54 2.53 3.88 16.26
CA LYS A 54 3.61 4.27 15.36
C LYS A 54 3.86 3.14 14.37
N LEU A 55 3.79 3.45 13.08
CA LEU A 55 3.94 2.49 11.99
C LEU A 55 5.18 2.84 11.15
N ASP A 56 5.96 1.83 10.78
CA ASP A 56 7.13 2.00 9.91
C ASP A 56 6.75 2.02 8.42
N ALA A 57 5.70 1.28 8.04
CA ALA A 57 5.12 1.29 6.71
C ALA A 57 3.64 0.87 6.76
N VAL A 58 2.87 1.26 5.74
CA VAL A 58 1.43 0.95 5.63
C VAL A 58 1.08 0.40 4.25
N TYR A 59 0.16 -0.56 4.20
CA TYR A 59 -0.40 -1.10 2.95
C TYR A 59 -1.85 -0.64 2.78
N PHE A 60 -2.11 0.20 1.79
CA PHE A 60 -3.45 0.64 1.41
C PHE A 60 -4.04 -0.31 0.36
N CYS A 61 -4.78 -1.31 0.82
CA CYS A 61 -5.48 -2.30 -0.03
C CYS A 61 -6.97 -1.98 -0.18
N LEU A 62 -7.28 -0.72 -0.47
CA LEU A 62 -8.64 -0.17 -0.50
C LEU A 62 -9.30 -0.35 -1.88
N PRO A 63 -10.64 -0.37 -1.97
CA PRO A 63 -11.30 -0.20 -3.26
C PRO A 63 -11.03 1.22 -3.82
N PRO A 64 -11.02 1.43 -5.15
CA PRO A 64 -10.51 2.67 -5.76
C PRO A 64 -11.18 3.96 -5.30
N PHE A 65 -12.47 3.91 -4.98
CA PHE A 65 -13.23 5.08 -4.50
C PHE A 65 -12.89 5.47 -3.05
N ALA A 66 -12.28 4.57 -2.29
CA ALA A 66 -11.95 4.77 -0.87
C ALA A 66 -10.51 5.24 -0.66
N HIS A 67 -9.72 5.40 -1.73
CA HIS A 67 -8.44 6.10 -1.65
C HIS A 67 -8.64 7.55 -1.19
N GLY A 68 -7.65 8.08 -0.49
CA GLY A 68 -7.68 9.31 0.29
C GLY A 68 -7.11 9.12 1.69
N ALA A 69 -7.21 7.90 2.25
CA ALA A 69 -6.66 7.55 3.55
C ALA A 69 -5.11 7.63 3.59
N GLU A 70 -4.44 7.58 2.44
CA GLU A 70 -3.00 7.79 2.28
C GLU A 70 -2.55 9.13 2.86
N MET A 71 -3.43 10.13 2.88
CA MET A 71 -3.13 11.43 3.47
C MET A 71 -2.77 11.32 4.95
N GLU A 72 -3.27 10.33 5.69
CA GLU A 72 -2.87 10.11 7.09
C GLU A 72 -1.43 9.63 7.21
N ALA A 73 -0.99 8.74 6.31
CA ALA A 73 0.39 8.31 6.20
C ALA A 73 1.29 9.48 5.78
N ILE A 74 0.87 10.25 4.76
CA ILE A 74 1.60 11.42 4.27
C ILE A 74 1.74 12.46 5.36
N LYS A 75 0.69 12.81 6.10
CA LYS A 75 0.77 13.78 7.22
C LYS A 75 1.82 13.38 8.25
N ARG A 76 1.97 12.09 8.54
CA ARG A 76 2.92 11.55 9.53
C ARG A 76 4.29 11.15 8.97
N GLY A 77 4.41 11.11 7.65
CA GLY A 77 5.68 10.75 6.99
C GLY A 77 5.96 9.25 7.03
N VAL A 78 4.90 8.44 7.08
CA VAL A 78 5.00 6.98 7.08
C VAL A 78 5.02 6.50 5.63
N PRO A 79 6.09 5.83 5.16
CA PRO A 79 6.13 5.21 3.84
C PRO A 79 4.95 4.27 3.62
N PHE A 80 4.47 4.16 2.38
CA PHE A 80 3.34 3.27 2.12
C PHE A 80 3.36 2.61 0.75
N PHE A 81 2.75 1.44 0.72
CA PHE A 81 2.36 0.74 -0.49
C PHE A 81 0.87 0.99 -0.76
N VAL A 82 0.49 1.25 -2.01
CA VAL A 82 -0.90 1.42 -2.42
C VAL A 82 -1.28 0.44 -3.52
N GLU A 83 -2.41 -0.24 -3.36
CA GLU A 83 -2.92 -1.10 -4.42
C GLU A 83 -3.44 -0.32 -5.60
N LYS A 84 -3.39 -0.96 -6.77
CA LYS A 84 -4.02 -0.43 -7.98
C LYS A 84 -5.50 -0.84 -8.03
N PRO A 85 -6.36 -0.09 -8.73
CA PRO A 85 -6.14 1.28 -9.23
C PRO A 85 -5.95 2.32 -8.12
N ILE A 86 -4.96 3.19 -8.25
CA ILE A 86 -4.54 4.14 -7.18
C ILE A 86 -5.60 5.17 -6.78
N ASN A 87 -6.59 5.40 -7.64
CA ASN A 87 -7.77 6.21 -7.36
C ASN A 87 -8.82 6.01 -8.47
N LEU A 88 -10.07 6.37 -8.18
CA LEU A 88 -11.13 6.51 -9.19
C LEU A 88 -11.10 7.91 -9.86
N TYR A 89 -10.62 8.93 -9.15
CA TYR A 89 -10.68 10.33 -9.57
C TYR A 89 -9.27 10.92 -9.75
N LEU A 90 -9.03 11.50 -10.93
CA LEU A 90 -7.69 11.99 -11.32
C LEU A 90 -7.23 13.19 -10.49
N ASP A 91 -8.14 14.08 -10.11
CA ASP A 91 -7.88 15.24 -9.27
C ASP A 91 -7.40 14.82 -7.87
N GLN A 92 -8.06 13.84 -7.25
CA GLN A 92 -7.67 13.29 -5.96
C GLN A 92 -6.31 12.56 -6.07
N ALA A 93 -6.10 11.77 -7.12
CA ALA A 93 -4.82 11.12 -7.39
C ALA A 93 -3.68 12.15 -7.50
N ARG A 94 -3.89 13.24 -8.26
CA ARG A 94 -2.92 14.34 -8.40
C ARG A 94 -2.66 15.05 -7.08
N LYS A 95 -3.68 15.25 -6.25
CA LYS A 95 -3.52 15.85 -4.92
C LYS A 95 -2.64 14.99 -4.01
N ILE A 96 -2.88 13.68 -3.97
CA ILE A 96 -2.08 12.73 -3.19
C ILE A 96 -0.64 12.69 -3.71
N SER A 97 -0.46 12.56 -5.03
CA SER A 97 0.86 12.55 -5.69
C SER A 97 1.68 13.81 -5.36
N LYS A 98 1.10 15.01 -5.47
CA LYS A 98 1.78 16.26 -5.08
C LYS A 98 2.16 16.29 -3.61
N ALA A 99 1.34 15.72 -2.73
CA ALA A 99 1.63 15.68 -1.29
C ALA A 99 2.78 14.71 -0.96
N VAL A 100 2.82 13.55 -1.63
CA VAL A 100 3.95 12.60 -1.56
C VAL A 100 5.24 13.25 -2.03
N GLU A 101 5.23 13.92 -3.19
CA GLU A 101 6.39 14.61 -3.76
C GLU A 101 6.94 15.70 -2.83
N ARG A 102 6.07 16.57 -2.31
CA ARG A 102 6.47 17.64 -1.38
C ARG A 102 7.14 17.10 -0.13
N LYS A 103 6.67 15.95 0.36
CA LYS A 103 7.23 15.31 1.56
C LYS A 103 8.46 14.45 1.26
N LYS A 104 8.77 14.23 -0.01
CA LYS A 104 9.81 13.27 -0.47
C LYS A 104 9.61 11.89 0.17
N LEU A 105 8.35 11.48 0.28
CA LEU A 105 7.97 10.26 0.98
C LEU A 105 8.15 9.04 0.07
N MET A 106 8.78 7.98 0.60
CA MET A 106 8.90 6.73 -0.13
C MET A 106 7.52 6.07 -0.27
N THR A 107 7.10 5.83 -1.51
CA THR A 107 5.84 5.14 -1.81
C THR A 107 6.02 4.13 -2.93
N SER A 108 5.22 3.06 -2.91
CA SER A 108 5.18 2.08 -3.99
C SER A 108 3.75 1.76 -4.38
N VAL A 109 3.53 1.42 -5.65
CA VAL A 109 2.22 1.01 -6.16
C VAL A 109 2.26 -0.47 -6.51
N GLY A 110 1.14 -1.17 -6.35
CA GLY A 110 0.94 -2.59 -6.66
C GLY A 110 1.05 -3.00 -8.13
N TYR A 111 1.99 -2.43 -8.89
CA TYR A 111 2.39 -2.90 -10.22
C TYR A 111 3.33 -4.11 -10.14
N MET A 112 2.92 -5.15 -9.41
CA MET A 112 3.74 -6.32 -9.07
C MET A 112 4.32 -7.05 -10.30
N ASN A 113 3.61 -7.02 -11.43
CA ASN A 113 4.08 -7.61 -12.68
C ASN A 113 5.39 -6.99 -13.18
N ARG A 114 5.69 -5.73 -12.82
CA ARG A 114 6.97 -5.10 -13.13
C ARG A 114 8.14 -5.89 -12.53
N TYR A 115 7.96 -6.60 -11.41
CA TYR A 115 9.05 -7.34 -10.76
C TYR A 115 9.26 -8.76 -11.32
N ARG A 116 8.41 -9.24 -12.24
CA ARG A 116 8.56 -10.60 -12.78
C ARG A 116 9.86 -10.70 -13.59
N ARG A 117 10.61 -11.78 -13.39
CA ARG A 117 11.88 -12.05 -14.10
C ARG A 117 11.75 -11.93 -15.62
N GLY A 118 10.70 -12.51 -16.21
CA GLY A 118 10.47 -12.43 -17.66
C GLY A 118 10.24 -10.99 -18.14
N VAL A 119 9.50 -10.17 -17.38
CA VAL A 119 9.28 -8.75 -17.71
C VAL A 119 10.58 -7.97 -17.62
N GLN A 120 11.40 -8.22 -16.58
CA GLN A 120 12.70 -7.57 -16.45
C GLN A 120 13.69 -8.00 -17.54
N MET A 121 13.67 -9.28 -17.95
CA MET A 121 14.51 -9.79 -19.03
C MET A 121 14.17 -9.12 -20.36
N VAL A 122 12.87 -9.05 -20.72
CA VAL A 122 12.42 -8.35 -21.92
C VAL A 122 12.79 -6.86 -21.87
N ARG A 123 12.61 -6.22 -20.71
CA ARG A 123 13.00 -4.81 -20.51
C ARG A 123 14.48 -4.56 -20.81
N GLU A 124 15.36 -5.47 -20.39
CA GLU A 124 16.80 -5.32 -20.62
C GLU A 124 17.18 -5.57 -22.09
N ILE A 125 16.57 -6.57 -22.73
CA ILE A 125 16.80 -6.85 -24.16
C ILE A 125 16.39 -5.68 -25.04
N LEU A 126 15.21 -5.09 -24.76
CA LEU A 126 14.64 -3.99 -25.55
C LEU A 126 15.14 -2.61 -25.13
N LYS A 127 16.09 -2.51 -24.20
CA LYS A 127 16.50 -1.23 -23.61
C LYS A 127 17.06 -0.25 -24.64
N GLU A 128 17.76 -0.76 -25.64
CA GLU A 128 18.37 0.00 -26.74
C GLU A 128 17.61 -0.19 -28.07
N ASP A 129 16.45 -0.87 -28.05
CA ASP A 129 15.61 -1.15 -29.21
C ASP A 129 14.28 -0.37 -29.08
N PRO A 130 14.26 0.93 -29.47
CA PRO A 130 13.12 1.79 -29.24
C PRO A 130 11.90 1.34 -30.05
N PRO A 131 10.67 1.60 -29.56
CA PRO A 131 9.47 1.25 -30.28
C PRO A 131 9.41 1.98 -31.64
N ILE A 132 9.16 1.23 -32.71
CA ILE A 132 8.81 1.81 -34.01
C ILE A 132 7.33 2.20 -33.94
N LEU A 133 7.08 3.48 -33.74
CA LEU A 133 5.74 4.07 -33.78
C LEU A 133 5.43 4.43 -35.24
N VAL A 134 4.73 3.52 -35.94
CA VAL A 134 4.17 3.79 -37.28
C VAL A 134 2.69 4.14 -37.14
#